data_AF-N0AND1-F1
#
_entry.id   AF-N0AND1-F1
#
_cell.length_a   1.000
_cell.length_b   1.000
_cell.length_c   1.000
_cell.angle_alpha   90.00
_cell.angle_beta   90.00
_cell.angle_gamma   90.00
#
_symmetry.space_group_name_H-M   'P 1'
#
loop_
_entity.id
_entity.type
_entity.pdbx_description
1 polymer ?
#
loop_
_entity_poly.entity_id
_entity_poly.type
_entity_poly.pdbx_seq_one_letter_code
_entity_poly.pdbx_strand_id
1 'polypeptide(L)'
;MFWKKIEGINLWKVNRVFNKLALSKANLKQKVNNGVVVIPLEPKKVRELTTSSAKRKIEEKVRETEGFEVFRICLLEDCDPIYKEQLTLFGVSRWLEIPLKYT
;
A
#
# COMPACT_ATOMS: atom_id res chain seq x y z
N MET A 1 -17.15 -7.89 11.50
CA MET A 1 -16.74 -6.79 10.60
C MET A 1 -16.38 -7.42 9.24
N PHE A 2 -17.21 -7.24 8.21
CA PHE A 2 -16.97 -7.82 6.89
C PHE A 2 -15.78 -7.12 6.23
N TRP A 3 -14.67 -7.84 6.06
CA TRP A 3 -13.44 -7.30 5.47
C TRP A 3 -13.69 -6.94 4.01
N LYS A 4 -13.73 -5.63 3.71
CA LYS A 4 -13.99 -5.10 2.37
C LYS A 4 -12.81 -5.43 1.45
N LYS A 5 -13.09 -6.09 0.33
CA LYS A 5 -12.17 -6.14 -0.81
C LYS A 5 -12.43 -4.94 -1.71
N ILE A 6 -11.38 -4.32 -2.24
CA ILE A 6 -11.48 -3.29 -3.29
C ILE A 6 -10.59 -3.69 -4.45
N GLU A 7 -11.15 -3.79 -5.66
CA GLU A 7 -10.38 -4.24 -6.83
C GLU A 7 -9.67 -5.58 -6.61
N GLY A 8 -10.27 -6.47 -5.80
CA GLY A 8 -9.67 -7.74 -5.38
C GLY A 8 -8.56 -7.64 -4.33
N ILE A 9 -8.21 -6.43 -3.85
CA ILE A 9 -7.24 -6.20 -2.77
C ILE A 9 -7.93 -6.43 -1.42
N ASN A 10 -7.33 -7.26 -0.57
CA ASN A 10 -7.78 -7.44 0.80
C ASN A 10 -7.23 -6.33 1.73
N LEU A 11 -8.08 -5.38 2.11
CA LEU A 11 -7.69 -4.24 2.97
C LEU A 11 -7.22 -4.67 4.36
N TRP A 12 -7.70 -5.80 4.89
CA TRP A 12 -7.21 -6.30 6.18
C TRP A 12 -5.75 -6.72 6.11
N LYS A 13 -5.34 -7.36 5.01
CA LYS A 13 -3.93 -7.74 4.82
C LYS A 13 -3.06 -6.49 4.75
N VAL A 14 -3.49 -5.47 4.00
CA VAL A 14 -2.81 -4.18 3.90
C VAL A 14 -2.68 -3.52 5.28
N ASN A 15 -3.78 -3.46 6.03
CA ASN A 15 -3.82 -2.92 7.40
C ASN A 15 -2.80 -3.61 8.32
N ARG A 16 -2.71 -4.95 8.27
CA ARG A 16 -1.74 -5.71 9.07
C ARG A 16 -0.30 -5.45 8.67
N VAL A 17 -0.03 -5.24 7.37
CA VAL A 17 1.33 -4.90 6.92
C VAL A 17 1.74 -3.55 7.50
N PHE A 18 0.88 -2.53 7.44
CA PHE A 18 1.19 -1.22 8.03
C PHE A 18 1.43 -1.29 9.53
N ASN A 19 0.57 -1.98 10.29
CA ASN A 19 0.79 -2.19 11.72
C ASN A 19 2.14 -2.87 12.01
N LYS A 20 2.52 -3.88 11.20
CA LYS A 20 3.82 -4.54 11.36
C LYS A 20 4.99 -3.59 11.08
N LEU A 21 4.88 -2.74 10.06
CA LEU A 21 5.90 -1.75 9.73
C LEU A 21 6.03 -0.67 10.81
N ALA A 22 4.89 -0.19 11.35
CA ALA A 22 4.84 0.80 12.40
C ALA A 22 5.52 0.32 13.69
N LEU A 23 5.27 -0.94 14.07
CA LEU A 23 5.78 -1.52 15.31
C LEU A 23 7.22 -2.03 15.21
N SER A 24 7.82 -2.08 14.02
CA SER A 24 9.14 -2.68 13.82
C SER A 24 10.06 -1.85 12.92
N LYS A 25 10.93 -1.06 13.55
CA LYS A 25 11.97 -0.27 12.88
C LYS A 25 12.88 -1.12 11.97
N ALA A 26 13.16 -2.37 12.35
CA ALA A 26 13.96 -3.29 11.53
C ALA A 26 13.25 -3.68 10.22
N ASN A 27 11.96 -4.03 10.29
CA ASN A 27 11.17 -4.34 9.09
C ASN A 27 11.01 -3.10 8.20
N LEU A 28 10.81 -1.93 8.80
CA LEU A 28 10.73 -0.66 8.07
C LEU A 28 12.04 -0.40 7.30
N LYS A 29 13.20 -0.43 7.96
CA LYS A 29 14.50 -0.20 7.29
C LYS A 29 14.78 -1.14 6.13
N GLN A 30 14.36 -2.41 6.23
CA GLN A 30 14.51 -3.37 5.12
C GLN A 30 13.57 -3.10 3.94
N LYS A 31 12.43 -2.44 4.21
CA LYS A 31 11.37 -2.17 3.23
C LYS A 31 11.50 -0.79 2.58
N VAL A 32 12.25 0.11 3.19
CA VAL A 32 12.61 1.42 2.62
C VAL A 32 13.69 1.21 1.58
N ASN A 33 13.41 1.59 0.34
CA ASN A 33 14.39 1.66 -0.73
C ASN A 33 14.33 3.07 -1.32
N ASN A 34 15.44 3.80 -1.29
CA ASN A 34 15.54 5.20 -1.75
C ASN A 34 14.42 6.11 -1.19
N GLY A 35 14.10 6.00 0.10
CA GLY A 35 13.04 6.79 0.72
C GLY A 35 11.63 6.36 0.38
N VAL A 36 11.42 5.23 -0.26
CA VAL A 36 10.07 4.73 -0.58
C VAL A 36 9.87 3.39 0.09
N VAL A 37 8.79 3.25 0.85
CA VAL A 37 8.32 1.96 1.33
C VAL A 37 7.47 1.32 0.25
N VAL A 38 7.83 0.09 -0.16
CA VAL A 38 7.08 -0.66 -1.17
C VAL A 38 6.30 -1.80 -0.52
N ILE A 39 4.98 -1.79 -0.68
CA ILE A 39 4.07 -2.82 -0.19
C ILE A 39 3.47 -3.58 -1.37
N PRO A 40 3.89 -4.84 -1.62
CA PRO A 40 3.31 -5.64 -2.69
C PRO A 40 1.85 -5.97 -2.39
N LEU A 41 1.01 -5.91 -3.43
CA LEU A 41 -0.39 -6.28 -3.37
C LEU A 41 -0.64 -7.56 -4.18
N GLU A 42 -1.78 -8.22 -3.94
CA GLU A 42 -2.15 -9.46 -4.64
C GLU A 42 -2.29 -9.20 -6.15
N PRO A 43 -1.55 -9.85 -7.06
CA PRO A 43 -1.59 -9.51 -8.49
C PRO A 43 -2.99 -9.72 -9.11
N LYS A 44 -3.32 -8.98 -10.18
CA LYS A 44 -4.51 -9.26 -10.99
C LYS A 44 -4.14 -10.28 -12.07
N LYS A 45 -4.92 -11.36 -12.20
CA LYS A 45 -4.76 -12.34 -13.29
C LYS A 45 -5.23 -11.79 -14.64
N VAL A 46 -6.20 -10.88 -14.61
CA VAL A 46 -6.70 -10.19 -15.80
C VAL A 46 -5.67 -9.16 -16.25
N ARG A 47 -5.37 -9.12 -17.55
CA ARG A 47 -4.40 -8.19 -18.18
C ARG A 47 -5.00 -6.80 -18.41
N GLU A 48 -5.69 -6.29 -17.40
CA GLU A 48 -6.37 -5.00 -17.45
C GLU A 48 -5.89 -4.12 -16.30
N LEU A 49 -5.40 -2.94 -16.67
CA LEU A 49 -4.97 -1.92 -15.73
C LEU A 49 -6.19 -1.27 -15.07
N THR A 50 -6.00 -0.88 -13.82
CA THR A 50 -7.02 -0.18 -13.03
C THR A 50 -7.22 1.22 -13.58
N THR A 51 -8.47 1.65 -13.74
CA THR A 51 -8.80 3.01 -14.15
C THR A 51 -8.34 4.04 -13.12
N SER A 52 -8.07 5.28 -13.54
CA SER A 52 -7.60 6.34 -12.64
C SER A 52 -8.56 6.60 -11.46
N SER A 53 -9.87 6.49 -11.67
CA SER A 53 -10.87 6.63 -10.60
C SER A 53 -10.79 5.49 -9.59
N ALA A 54 -10.60 4.25 -10.05
CA ALA A 54 -10.44 3.11 -9.17
C ALA A 54 -9.10 3.15 -8.42
N LYS A 55 -8.01 3.66 -9.03
CA LYS A 55 -6.74 3.90 -8.34
C LYS A 55 -6.90 4.84 -7.15
N ARG A 56 -7.52 6.01 -7.37
CA ARG A 56 -7.81 6.97 -6.30
C ARG A 56 -8.64 6.35 -5.18
N LYS A 57 -9.65 5.57 -5.54
CA LYS A 57 -10.49 4.86 -4.57
C LYS A 57 -9.71 3.85 -3.74
N ILE A 58 -8.72 3.15 -4.33
CA ILE A 58 -7.81 2.28 -3.58
C ILE A 58 -6.99 3.10 -2.59
N GLU A 59 -6.35 4.16 -3.04
CA GLU A 59 -5.51 5.04 -2.20
C GLU A 59 -6.30 5.66 -1.04
N GLU A 60 -7.51 6.16 -1.30
CA GLU A 60 -8.45 6.64 -0.27
C GLU A 60 -8.79 5.54 0.75
N LYS A 61 -9.15 4.35 0.28
CA LYS A 61 -9.51 3.24 1.17
C LYS A 61 -8.33 2.73 1.99
N VAL A 62 -7.11 2.86 1.49
CA VAL A 62 -5.89 2.58 2.25
C VAL A 62 -5.66 3.65 3.31
N ARG A 63 -5.83 4.93 2.96
CA ARG A 63 -5.70 6.04 3.93
C ARG A 63 -6.70 5.94 5.09
N GLU A 64 -7.89 5.44 4.82
CA GLU A 64 -8.93 5.18 5.84
C GLU A 64 -8.61 4.00 6.76
N THR A 65 -7.54 3.22 6.52
CA THR A 65 -7.20 2.09 7.40
C THR A 65 -6.48 2.57 8.66
N GLU A 66 -6.90 2.07 9.82
CA GLU A 66 -6.27 2.36 11.12
C GLU A 66 -4.76 2.07 11.10
N GLY A 67 -4.35 0.99 10.43
CA GLY A 67 -2.95 0.61 10.35
C GLY A 67 -2.11 1.62 9.57
N PHE A 68 -2.66 2.23 8.51
CA PHE A 68 -1.97 3.30 7.81
C PHE A 68 -1.83 4.55 8.69
N GLU A 69 -2.88 4.91 9.43
CA GLU A 69 -2.83 6.02 10.38
C GLU A 69 -1.75 5.81 11.46
N VAL A 70 -1.73 4.64 12.09
CA VAL A 70 -0.71 4.25 13.07
C VAL A 70 0.69 4.32 12.46
N PHE A 71 0.86 3.79 11.24
CA PHE A 71 2.12 3.85 10.51
C PHE A 71 2.60 5.30 10.29
N ARG A 72 1.72 6.16 9.78
CA ARG A 72 2.01 7.59 9.57
C ARG A 72 2.42 8.29 10.87
N ILE A 73 1.69 8.05 11.96
CA ILE A 73 2.02 8.62 13.28
C ILE A 73 3.38 8.12 13.77
N CYS A 74 3.67 6.83 13.65
CA CYS A 74 4.95 6.26 14.08
C CYS A 74 6.14 6.78 13.26
N LEU A 75 5.93 7.15 12.00
CA LEU A 75 6.95 7.77 11.16
C LEU A 75 7.19 9.24 11.49
N LEU A 76 6.22 9.94 12.09
CA LEU A 76 6.22 11.40 12.25
C LEU A 76 6.42 12.15 10.93
N GLU A 77 6.03 11.54 9.80
CA GLU A 77 6.20 12.08 8.46
C GLU A 77 4.86 12.22 7.74
N ASP A 78 4.78 13.25 6.90
CA ASP A 78 3.67 13.43 5.97
C ASP A 78 3.89 12.53 4.74
N CYS A 79 3.28 11.34 4.78
CA CYS A 79 3.36 10.34 3.73
C CYS A 79 1.97 9.95 3.23
N ASP A 80 1.87 9.64 1.94
CA ASP A 80 0.63 9.22 1.28
C ASP A 80 0.87 7.94 0.47
N PRO A 81 -0.09 6.99 0.47
CA PRO A 81 0.02 5.79 -0.31
C PRO A 81 -0.32 6.08 -1.77
N ILE A 82 0.55 5.68 -2.68
CA ILE A 82 0.39 5.80 -4.13
C ILE A 82 0.24 4.40 -4.70
N TYR A 83 -0.87 4.15 -5.39
CA TYR A 83 -1.11 2.88 -6.03
C TYR A 83 -0.37 2.81 -7.37
N LYS A 84 0.43 1.75 -7.52
CA LYS A 84 1.18 1.45 -8.74
C LYS A 84 0.81 0.08 -9.26
N GLU A 85 0.91 -0.06 -10.57
CA GLU A 85 0.70 -1.30 -11.26
C GLU A 85 1.44 -1.32 -12.59
N GLN A 86 1.77 -2.52 -13.03
CA GLN A 86 2.46 -2.75 -14.28
C GLN A 86 1.94 -4.03 -14.94
N LEU A 87 1.71 -3.94 -16.24
CA LEU A 87 1.39 -5.08 -17.08
C LEU A 87 2.60 -6.01 -17.18
N THR A 88 2.36 -7.30 -16.97
CA THR A 88 3.35 -8.37 -17.07
C THR A 88 2.87 -9.45 -18.03
N LEU A 89 3.72 -10.42 -18.32
CA LEU A 89 3.33 -11.59 -19.13
C LEU A 89 2.20 -12.41 -18.48
N PHE A 90 2.07 -12.36 -17.15
CA PHE A 90 1.17 -13.21 -16.37
C PHE A 90 -0.07 -12.48 -15.81
N GLY A 91 -0.28 -11.22 -16.18
CA GLY A 91 -1.34 -10.38 -15.61
C GLY A 91 -0.81 -8.99 -15.24
N VAL A 92 -1.27 -8.47 -14.11
CA VAL A 92 -0.87 -7.15 -13.59
C VAL A 92 -0.23 -7.32 -12.22
N SER A 93 1.04 -6.93 -12.12
CA SER A 93 1.72 -6.73 -10.84
C SER A 93 1.30 -5.39 -10.27
N ARG A 94 1.08 -5.31 -8.97
CA ARG A 94 0.64 -4.09 -8.30
C ARG A 94 1.19 -3.97 -6.89
N TRP A 95 1.40 -2.73 -6.46
CA TRP A 95 1.98 -2.39 -5.17
C TRP A 95 1.52 -1.01 -4.71
N LEU A 96 1.73 -0.71 -3.43
CA LEU A 96 1.67 0.64 -2.90
C LEU A 96 3.10 1.15 -2.74
N GLU A 97 3.33 2.38 -3.19
CA GLU A 97 4.50 3.16 -2.84
C GLU A 97 4.10 4.15 -1.75
N ILE A 98 4.88 4.22 -0.68
CA ILE A 98 4.72 5.24 0.35
C ILE A 98 6.03 6.03 0.39
N PRO A 99 6.08 7.18 -0.30
CA PRO A 99 7.22 8.07 -0.23
C PRO A 99 7.36 8.62 1.19
N LEU A 100 8.54 8.43 1.76
CA LEU A 100 8.97 9.03 3.00
C LEU A 100 9.59 10.38 2.67
N LYS A 101 9.08 11.45 3.28
CA LYS A 101 9.68 12.77 3.13
C LYS A 101 10.85 12.80 4.10
N TYR A 102 12.05 12.48 3.60
CA TYR A 102 13.27 12.73 4.36
C TYR A 102 13.30 14.19 4.80
N THR A 103 13.28 14.40 6.12
CA THR A 103 13.76 15.64 6.75
C THR A 103 15.28 15.69 6.72
#